data_AF-A0A202DTF0-F1
#
_entry.id   AF-A0A202DTF0-F1
#
_cell.length_a   1.000
_cell.length_b   1.000
_cell.length_c   1.000
_cell.angle_alpha   90.00
_cell.angle_beta   90.00
_cell.angle_gamma   90.00
#
_symmetry.space_group_name_H-M   'P 1'
#
loop_
_entity.id
_entity.type
_entity.pdbx_description
1 polymer ?
#
loop_
_entity_poly.entity_id
_entity_poly.type
_entity_poly.pdbx_seq_one_letter_code
_entity_poly.pdbx_strand_id
1 'polypeptide(L)'
;MIKFIENIGDYFSTNYFDEDFIKKVFEKSAYAAEDLKEFNKQISPLKDKYYKYKNEYLDLKRTKDRIKLTHQFHTQVLNAFKYNGDVNDYEELCLLNEKEGIPVRSKLYRGDKPHLYVMEMQSMIQKGEAPPSGLFEQVYRREQWEYIFQIRDPDLSLSPSIINEALSELFLIEQDRRPFYVLLLAGSEIYLIHYEKWFRGSYLRFSLEDLFDEATLKRDYYALFYFLLSKEALAPDSDIILMDQLDEDSHKSAYAVTQDLKAGVIKAIEDLANEAVYYLESLNQLCDLDDTFANNLKDDCLIIVYRLLFLFYAESRPELEILPTNDEVYEKGYSLEMLRDLEQVPLQSDSAKNGYFFHDSLWQVFSLVSKGYNEGTATTRSFIVKHIDSPLFDDERLHVLQGIKFRNFIWQDIICQLSLSQKQRGRARGRISYANLGINQLGSVYEGLLSYKGFFCGGRLYRGEKGQ
;
A
#
# COMPACT_ATOMS: atom_id res chain seq x y z
N MET A 1 13.79 0.41 0.00
CA MET A 1 12.48 1.08 -0.27
C MET A 1 12.70 2.32 -1.12
N ILE A 2 11.84 2.58 -2.10
CA ILE A 2 11.93 3.73 -3.03
C ILE A 2 11.39 4.96 -2.31
N LYS A 3 12.20 5.98 -2.04
CA LYS A 3 11.75 7.16 -1.27
C LYS A 3 11.14 8.24 -2.15
N PHE A 4 11.63 8.41 -3.37
CA PHE A 4 11.17 9.48 -4.26
C PHE A 4 9.74 9.31 -4.78
N ILE A 5 9.10 8.16 -4.53
CA ILE A 5 7.72 7.87 -4.93
C ILE A 5 6.90 7.59 -3.67
N GLU A 6 5.93 8.44 -3.37
CA GLU A 6 4.93 8.20 -2.34
C GLU A 6 3.68 7.56 -2.98
N ASN A 7 3.39 6.32 -2.57
CA ASN A 7 2.23 5.54 -3.03
C ASN A 7 0.99 5.83 -2.16
N ILE A 8 0.40 7.01 -2.33
CA ILE A 8 -0.64 7.52 -1.43
C ILE A 8 -1.97 6.78 -1.66
N GLY A 9 -2.62 6.42 -0.55
CA GLY A 9 -3.91 5.73 -0.56
C GLY A 9 -3.87 4.36 -1.26
N ASP A 10 -2.71 3.70 -1.30
CA ASP A 10 -2.49 2.44 -2.02
C ASP A 10 -2.86 2.54 -3.51
N TYR A 11 -2.38 3.58 -4.19
CA TYR A 11 -2.55 3.73 -5.64
C TYR A 11 -2.15 2.45 -6.37
N PHE A 12 -0.99 1.89 -6.04
CA PHE A 12 -0.72 0.47 -6.21
C PHE A 12 -0.95 -0.24 -4.88
N SER A 13 -1.47 -1.46 -4.92
CA SER A 13 -1.51 -2.31 -3.75
C SER A 13 -0.11 -2.43 -3.15
N THR A 14 -0.01 -2.28 -1.85
CA THR A 14 1.29 -2.12 -1.19
C THR A 14 2.15 -3.40 -1.26
N ASN A 15 1.53 -4.57 -1.45
CA ASN A 15 2.24 -5.83 -1.76
C ASN A 15 2.79 -5.90 -3.21
N TYR A 16 2.30 -5.03 -4.10
CA TYR A 16 2.82 -4.87 -5.44
C TYR A 16 3.92 -3.80 -5.49
N PHE A 17 3.74 -2.71 -4.74
CA PHE A 17 4.71 -1.63 -4.55
C PHE A 17 5.75 -1.98 -3.46
N ASP A 18 6.60 -2.96 -3.75
CA ASP A 18 7.66 -3.45 -2.86
C ASP A 18 9.07 -3.16 -3.42
N GLU A 19 10.11 -3.80 -2.86
CA GLU A 19 11.49 -3.62 -3.31
C GLU A 19 11.74 -4.06 -4.76
N ASP A 20 10.92 -4.98 -5.27
CA ASP A 20 10.97 -5.50 -6.64
C ASP A 20 10.13 -4.66 -7.62
N PHE A 21 9.47 -3.60 -7.16
CA PHE A 21 8.59 -2.78 -8.00
C PHE A 21 9.29 -2.28 -9.28
N ILE A 22 10.54 -1.85 -9.18
CA ILE A 22 11.34 -1.42 -10.34
C ILE A 22 11.44 -2.53 -11.39
N LYS A 23 11.75 -3.75 -10.93
CA LYS A 23 11.90 -4.92 -11.81
C LYS A 23 10.57 -5.25 -12.48
N LYS A 24 9.45 -5.18 -11.73
CA LYS A 24 8.09 -5.38 -12.27
C LYS A 24 7.77 -4.36 -13.37
N VAL A 25 8.10 -3.09 -13.15
CA VAL A 25 7.90 -2.02 -14.16
C VAL A 25 8.75 -2.29 -15.41
N PHE A 26 10.02 -2.67 -15.25
CA PHE A 26 10.90 -2.94 -16.39
C PHE A 26 10.53 -4.20 -17.17
N GLU A 27 10.10 -5.26 -16.51
CA GLU A 27 9.63 -6.48 -17.19
C GLU A 27 8.37 -6.22 -18.04
N LYS A 28 7.52 -5.28 -17.62
CA LYS A 28 6.29 -4.91 -18.33
C LYS A 28 6.47 -3.85 -19.39
N SER A 29 7.47 -2.99 -19.25
CA SER A 29 7.72 -1.93 -20.23
C SER A 29 8.16 -2.47 -21.59
N ALA A 30 8.55 -3.76 -21.67
CA ALA A 30 8.98 -4.45 -22.89
C ALA A 30 10.24 -3.87 -23.55
N TYR A 31 10.96 -2.98 -22.86
CA TYR A 31 12.24 -2.43 -23.30
C TYR A 31 13.42 -3.30 -22.90
N ALA A 32 14.47 -3.29 -23.71
CA ALA A 32 15.71 -3.96 -23.40
C ALA A 32 16.53 -3.17 -22.36
N ALA A 33 17.49 -3.85 -21.72
CA ALA A 33 18.41 -3.20 -20.79
C ALA A 33 19.25 -2.07 -21.42
N GLU A 34 19.40 -2.07 -22.75
CA GLU A 34 20.09 -1.02 -23.50
C GLU A 34 19.28 0.29 -23.55
N ASP A 35 17.95 0.19 -23.62
CA ASP A 35 17.03 1.35 -23.63
C ASP A 35 17.03 2.06 -22.27
N LEU A 36 17.25 1.33 -21.16
CA LEU A 36 17.39 1.92 -19.82
C LEU A 36 18.51 2.96 -19.77
N LYS A 37 19.61 2.75 -20.52
CA LYS A 37 20.71 3.72 -20.57
C LYS A 37 20.29 5.00 -21.28
N GLU A 38 19.43 4.89 -22.29
CA GLU A 38 18.89 6.04 -23.02
C GLU A 38 17.98 6.87 -22.13
N PHE A 39 17.02 6.25 -21.44
CA PHE A 39 16.12 6.95 -20.52
C PHE A 39 16.88 7.60 -19.35
N ASN A 40 17.88 6.91 -18.80
CA ASN A 40 18.76 7.47 -17.78
C ASN A 40 19.51 8.72 -18.30
N LYS A 41 19.97 8.69 -19.56
CA LYS A 41 20.64 9.84 -20.20
C LYS A 41 19.67 10.99 -20.48
N GLN A 42 18.41 10.68 -20.78
CA GLN A 42 17.35 11.67 -21.03
C GLN A 42 16.94 12.41 -19.75
N ILE A 43 16.80 11.69 -18.63
CA ILE A 43 16.37 12.27 -17.34
C ILE A 43 17.53 12.89 -16.55
N SER A 44 18.74 12.31 -16.59
CA SER A 44 19.86 12.78 -15.76
C SER A 44 20.18 14.29 -15.83
N PRO A 45 20.07 15.00 -16.98
CA PRO A 45 20.31 16.44 -17.04
C PRO A 45 19.28 17.27 -16.28
N LEU A 46 18.12 16.70 -15.92
CA LEU A 46 17.12 17.40 -15.10
C LEU A 46 17.66 17.72 -13.70
N LYS A 47 18.64 16.97 -13.17
CA LYS A 47 19.23 17.24 -11.87
C LYS A 47 19.83 18.65 -11.81
N ASP A 48 20.73 18.96 -12.73
CA ASP A 48 21.41 20.27 -12.77
C ASP A 48 20.42 21.40 -13.08
N LYS A 49 19.45 21.13 -13.97
CA LYS A 49 18.37 22.07 -14.30
C LYS A 49 17.49 22.39 -13.09
N TYR A 50 17.14 21.37 -12.30
CA TYR A 50 16.34 21.51 -11.09
C TYR A 50 17.07 22.34 -10.03
N TYR A 51 18.33 22.05 -9.74
CA TYR A 51 19.07 22.81 -8.73
C TYR A 51 19.33 24.25 -9.15
N LYS A 52 19.55 24.51 -10.44
CA LYS A 52 19.58 25.88 -10.97
C LYS A 52 18.23 26.58 -10.77
N TYR A 53 17.14 25.91 -11.16
CA TYR A 53 15.77 26.38 -10.96
C TYR A 53 15.48 26.71 -9.47
N LYS A 54 15.80 25.79 -8.56
CA LYS A 54 15.56 25.92 -7.11
C LYS A 54 16.28 27.13 -6.54
N ASN A 55 17.54 27.34 -6.91
CA ASN A 55 18.32 28.50 -6.46
C ASN A 55 17.69 29.82 -6.95
N GLU A 56 17.39 29.92 -8.25
CA GLU A 56 16.73 31.10 -8.82
C GLU A 56 15.34 31.34 -8.19
N TYR A 57 14.58 30.28 -7.91
CA TYR A 57 13.25 30.35 -7.28
C TYR A 57 13.32 30.96 -5.87
N LEU A 58 14.32 30.59 -5.07
CA LEU A 58 14.48 31.06 -3.69
C LEU A 58 14.75 32.57 -3.62
N ASP A 59 15.50 33.09 -4.60
CA ASP A 59 15.86 34.50 -4.73
C ASP A 59 14.70 35.40 -5.19
N LEU A 60 13.73 34.85 -5.91
CA LEU A 60 12.57 35.59 -6.39
C LEU A 60 11.63 36.00 -5.23
N LYS A 61 11.11 37.24 -5.30
CA LYS A 61 10.19 37.79 -4.28
C LYS A 61 8.72 37.72 -4.66
N ARG A 62 8.37 37.94 -5.94
CA ARG A 62 6.98 38.02 -6.40
C ARG A 62 6.47 36.64 -6.82
N THR A 63 5.26 36.29 -6.42
CA THR A 63 4.63 35.00 -6.73
C THR A 63 4.54 34.75 -8.24
N LYS A 64 4.18 35.75 -9.04
CA LYS A 64 4.07 35.59 -10.50
C LYS A 64 5.41 35.35 -11.20
N ASP A 65 6.51 35.92 -10.70
CA ASP A 65 7.85 35.66 -11.25
C ASP A 65 8.26 34.21 -10.96
N ARG A 66 7.92 33.72 -9.77
CA ARG A 66 8.13 32.32 -9.37
C ARG A 66 7.32 31.37 -10.23
N ILE A 67 6.02 31.62 -10.40
CA ILE A 67 5.15 30.81 -11.27
C ILE A 67 5.72 30.76 -12.69
N LYS A 68 6.17 31.90 -13.23
CA LYS A 68 6.84 31.96 -14.54
C LYS A 68 8.09 31.08 -14.60
N LEU A 69 8.97 31.17 -13.60
CA LEU A 69 10.18 30.35 -13.54
C LEU A 69 9.84 28.86 -13.40
N THR A 70 8.87 28.52 -12.55
CA THR A 70 8.37 27.15 -12.36
C THR A 70 7.79 26.58 -13.66
N HIS A 71 6.98 27.34 -14.39
CA HIS A 71 6.45 26.95 -15.71
C HIS A 71 7.57 26.66 -16.73
N GLN A 72 8.63 27.47 -16.74
CA GLN A 72 9.81 27.25 -17.59
C GLN A 72 10.56 25.96 -17.20
N PHE A 73 10.67 25.66 -15.91
CA PHE A 73 11.24 24.39 -15.46
C PHE A 73 10.35 23.20 -15.83
N HIS A 74 9.03 23.29 -15.63
CA HIS A 74 8.08 22.27 -16.06
C HIS A 74 8.15 21.97 -17.56
N THR A 75 8.40 22.98 -18.39
CA THR A 75 8.64 22.80 -19.83
C THR A 75 9.81 21.83 -20.08
N GLN A 76 10.89 21.96 -19.32
CA GLN A 76 12.06 21.09 -19.42
C GLN A 76 11.76 19.66 -18.95
N VAL A 77 10.95 19.52 -17.89
CA VAL A 77 10.48 18.21 -17.39
C VAL A 77 9.60 17.52 -18.44
N LEU A 78 8.60 18.22 -18.98
CA LEU A 78 7.71 17.70 -20.02
C LEU A 78 8.46 17.30 -21.30
N ASN A 79 9.46 18.08 -21.70
CA ASN A 79 10.33 17.73 -22.83
C ASN A 79 11.16 16.47 -22.53
N ALA A 80 11.64 16.29 -21.31
CA ALA A 80 12.31 15.06 -20.89
C ALA A 80 11.36 13.84 -20.91
N PHE A 81 10.05 14.04 -20.78
CA PHE A 81 9.02 13.00 -20.88
C PHE A 81 8.36 12.89 -22.27
N LYS A 82 8.87 13.62 -23.27
CA LYS A 82 8.38 13.64 -24.66
C LYS A 82 6.94 14.19 -24.83
N TYR A 83 6.50 15.09 -23.94
CA TYR A 83 5.19 15.77 -24.06
C TYR A 83 5.19 17.00 -24.99
N ASN A 84 6.34 17.45 -25.50
CA ASN A 84 6.48 18.72 -26.22
C ASN A 84 5.98 19.91 -25.37
N GLY A 85 6.65 20.16 -24.25
CA GLY A 85 6.26 21.16 -23.27
C GLY A 85 6.29 22.61 -23.80
N ASP A 86 6.94 22.87 -24.94
CA ASP A 86 6.96 24.19 -25.57
C ASP A 86 5.61 24.58 -26.17
N VAL A 87 4.72 23.60 -26.41
CA VAL A 87 3.33 23.82 -26.86
C VAL A 87 2.39 23.64 -25.68
N ASN A 88 1.44 24.56 -25.51
CA ASN A 88 0.44 24.50 -24.45
C ASN A 88 -0.93 24.99 -24.92
N ASP A 89 -1.96 24.55 -24.20
CA ASP A 89 -3.38 24.79 -24.47
C ASP A 89 -3.97 25.88 -23.58
N TYR A 90 -3.12 26.74 -22.99
CA TYR A 90 -3.54 27.80 -22.08
C TYR A 90 -4.35 28.92 -22.75
N GLU A 91 -4.52 28.89 -24.07
CA GLU A 91 -5.37 29.83 -24.79
C GLU A 91 -6.84 29.72 -24.35
N GLU A 92 -7.28 28.53 -23.91
CA GLU A 92 -8.65 28.26 -23.47
C GLU A 92 -8.68 27.44 -22.17
N LEU A 93 -9.58 27.80 -21.24
CA LEU A 93 -9.81 26.98 -20.05
C LEU A 93 -10.51 25.67 -20.43
N CYS A 94 -10.27 24.63 -19.63
CA CYS A 94 -11.14 23.47 -19.62
C CYS A 94 -12.44 23.84 -18.90
N LEU A 95 -13.53 24.01 -19.65
CA LEU A 95 -14.82 24.44 -19.13
C LEU A 95 -15.47 23.32 -18.32
N LEU A 96 -15.87 23.64 -17.09
CA LEU A 96 -16.75 22.82 -16.27
C LEU A 96 -18.21 23.13 -16.56
N ASN A 97 -18.51 24.41 -16.80
CA ASN A 97 -19.80 24.91 -17.25
C ASN A 97 -19.60 26.18 -18.12
N GLU A 98 -20.68 26.89 -18.45
CA GLU A 98 -20.64 28.07 -19.33
C GLU A 98 -19.80 29.25 -18.78
N LYS A 99 -19.54 29.32 -17.47
CA LYS A 99 -18.89 30.46 -16.80
C LYS A 99 -17.68 30.11 -15.93
N GLU A 100 -17.40 28.83 -15.77
CA GLU A 100 -16.34 28.33 -14.91
C GLU A 100 -15.44 27.35 -15.67
N GLY A 101 -14.14 27.50 -15.48
CA GLY A 101 -13.16 26.60 -16.07
C GLY A 101 -11.86 26.52 -15.30
N ILE A 102 -11.09 25.50 -15.64
CA ILE A 102 -9.82 25.14 -15.01
C ILE A 102 -8.69 25.33 -16.03
N PRO A 103 -7.53 25.86 -15.62
CA PRO A 103 -6.40 26.01 -16.52
C PRO A 103 -5.73 24.65 -16.73
N VAL A 104 -5.70 24.19 -17.98
CA VAL A 104 -5.05 22.93 -18.37
C VAL A 104 -3.92 23.28 -19.33
N ARG A 105 -2.70 22.84 -19.01
CA ARG A 105 -1.51 23.13 -19.81
C ARG A 105 -1.49 22.37 -21.12
N SER A 106 -1.85 21.08 -21.08
CA SER A 106 -1.83 20.22 -22.27
C SER A 106 -2.95 19.19 -22.17
N LYS A 107 -3.69 18.98 -23.25
CA LYS A 107 -4.75 17.98 -23.38
C LYS A 107 -4.30 16.92 -24.38
N LEU A 108 -4.07 15.71 -23.90
CA LEU A 108 -3.72 14.57 -24.74
C LEU A 108 -4.92 13.65 -24.93
N TYR A 109 -5.07 13.16 -26.15
CA TYR A 109 -6.19 12.36 -26.61
C TYR A 109 -5.71 11.00 -27.10
N ARG A 110 -6.54 9.98 -26.93
CA ARG A 110 -6.39 8.67 -27.59
C ARG A 110 -7.59 8.46 -28.50
N GLY A 111 -7.36 8.51 -29.81
CA GLY A 111 -8.44 8.73 -30.78
C GLY A 111 -9.14 10.06 -30.47
N ASP A 112 -10.47 10.04 -30.38
CA ASP A 112 -11.26 11.24 -30.08
C ASP A 112 -11.50 11.46 -28.58
N LYS A 113 -10.99 10.58 -27.70
CA LYS A 113 -11.24 10.65 -26.26
C LYS A 113 -10.10 11.34 -25.52
N PRO A 114 -10.38 12.37 -24.68
CA PRO A 114 -9.42 12.88 -23.73
C PRO A 114 -8.87 11.76 -22.86
N HIS A 115 -7.56 11.73 -22.68
CA HIS A 115 -6.91 10.65 -21.95
C HIS A 115 -6.03 11.17 -20.81
N LEU A 116 -5.17 12.14 -21.08
CA LEU A 116 -4.26 12.70 -20.08
C LEU A 116 -4.26 14.22 -20.16
N TYR A 117 -4.54 14.88 -19.05
CA TYR A 117 -4.36 16.32 -18.92
C TYR A 117 -3.12 16.65 -18.09
N VAL A 118 -2.34 17.62 -18.54
CA VAL A 118 -1.23 18.18 -17.77
C VAL A 118 -1.71 19.45 -17.12
N MET A 119 -1.55 19.55 -15.80
CA MET A 119 -1.90 20.72 -15.00
C MET A 119 -0.68 21.24 -14.26
N GLU A 120 -0.73 22.49 -13.80
CA GLU A 120 0.35 23.10 -13.04
C GLU A 120 -0.18 23.76 -11.78
N MET A 121 0.59 23.66 -10.71
CA MET A 121 0.40 24.45 -9.50
C MET A 121 1.68 25.17 -9.09
N GLN A 122 1.63 25.95 -8.02
CA GLN A 122 2.82 26.64 -7.54
C GLN A 122 3.83 25.63 -6.99
N SER A 123 5.11 25.97 -7.13
CA SER A 123 6.18 25.09 -6.65
C SER A 123 6.06 24.79 -5.16
N MET A 124 6.30 23.54 -4.78
CA MET A 124 6.41 23.10 -3.39
C MET A 124 7.84 23.19 -2.85
N ILE A 125 8.62 24.17 -3.32
CA ILE A 125 9.94 24.43 -2.74
C ILE A 125 9.72 25.18 -1.43
N GLN A 126 10.17 24.59 -0.32
CA GLN A 126 10.09 25.21 1.00
C GLN A 126 10.91 26.50 1.05
N LYS A 127 10.31 27.57 1.58
CA LYS A 127 10.99 28.84 1.86
C LYS A 127 10.74 29.25 3.30
N GLY A 128 11.81 29.33 4.08
CA GLY A 128 11.72 29.61 5.51
C GLY A 128 11.27 28.38 6.30
N GLU A 129 10.66 28.62 7.47
CA GLU A 129 10.34 27.55 8.43
C GLU A 129 9.00 26.85 8.15
N ALA A 130 8.04 27.54 7.52
CA ALA A 130 6.74 26.95 7.22
C ALA A 130 6.80 26.00 6.00
N PRO A 131 6.11 24.84 6.04
CA PRO A 131 5.99 23.97 4.89
C PRO A 131 5.22 24.67 3.75
N PRO A 132 5.54 24.37 2.49
CA PRO A 132 4.79 24.90 1.35
C PRO A 132 3.40 24.27 1.29
N SER A 133 2.40 25.06 0.90
CA SER A 133 1.04 24.55 0.72
C SER A 133 0.99 23.46 -0.34
N GLY A 134 0.33 22.36 0.00
CA GLY A 134 0.19 21.19 -0.87
C GLY A 134 -1.07 21.20 -1.74
N LEU A 135 -1.35 20.06 -2.35
CA LEU A 135 -2.46 19.83 -3.27
C LEU A 135 -3.84 20.31 -2.76
N PHE A 136 -4.09 20.14 -1.45
CA PHE A 136 -5.38 20.46 -0.81
C PHE A 136 -5.50 21.90 -0.31
N GLU A 137 -4.41 22.67 -0.36
CA GLU A 137 -4.35 24.02 0.21
C GLU A 137 -4.09 25.10 -0.85
N GLN A 138 -3.44 24.72 -1.96
CA GLN A 138 -3.12 25.66 -3.02
C GLN A 138 -4.38 26.12 -3.76
N VAL A 139 -4.36 27.39 -4.17
CA VAL A 139 -5.48 28.08 -4.82
C VAL A 139 -5.02 28.76 -6.10
N TYR A 140 -5.77 28.57 -7.19
CA TYR A 140 -5.65 29.34 -8.42
C TYR A 140 -6.14 30.77 -8.19
N ARG A 141 -5.23 31.74 -8.31
CA ARG A 141 -5.55 33.17 -8.29
C ARG A 141 -5.15 33.80 -9.62
N ARG A 142 -6.12 34.33 -10.35
CA ARG A 142 -5.92 34.85 -11.72
C ARG A 142 -4.76 35.84 -11.82
N GLU A 143 -4.60 36.74 -10.84
CA GLU A 143 -3.54 37.77 -10.89
C GLU A 143 -2.12 37.18 -10.74
N GLN A 144 -1.99 35.99 -10.16
CA GLN A 144 -0.69 35.33 -9.96
C GLN A 144 -0.22 34.62 -11.23
N TRP A 145 -1.14 34.21 -12.11
CA TRP A 145 -0.87 33.41 -13.31
C TRP A 145 -0.83 34.25 -14.60
N GLU A 146 -0.93 35.57 -14.52
CA GLU A 146 -1.01 36.50 -15.67
C GLU A 146 0.18 36.41 -16.66
N TYR A 147 1.33 35.89 -16.21
CA TYR A 147 2.51 35.68 -17.06
C TYR A 147 2.49 34.36 -17.82
N ILE A 148 1.57 33.45 -17.47
CA ILE A 148 1.41 32.14 -18.10
C ILE A 148 0.22 32.18 -19.05
N PHE A 149 -0.93 32.65 -18.58
CA PHE A 149 -2.15 32.66 -19.36
C PHE A 149 -3.04 33.86 -19.04
N GLN A 150 -3.89 34.21 -20.01
CA GLN A 150 -4.85 35.29 -19.88
C GLN A 150 -6.23 34.78 -20.28
N ILE A 151 -7.18 34.86 -19.36
CA ILE A 151 -8.57 34.54 -19.65
C ILE A 151 -9.14 35.71 -20.44
N ARG A 152 -9.46 35.48 -21.72
CA ARG A 152 -9.91 36.51 -22.66
C ARG A 152 -11.37 36.90 -22.43
N ASP A 153 -12.19 35.96 -21.98
CA ASP A 153 -13.60 36.16 -21.68
C ASP A 153 -13.78 36.77 -20.26
N PRO A 154 -14.40 37.95 -20.12
CA PRO A 154 -14.68 38.56 -18.82
C PRO A 154 -15.66 37.75 -17.96
N ASP A 155 -16.58 37.01 -18.59
CA ASP A 155 -17.63 36.24 -17.92
C ASP A 155 -17.12 34.88 -17.41
N LEU A 156 -15.90 34.50 -17.82
CA LEU A 156 -15.25 33.24 -17.43
C LEU A 156 -14.36 33.41 -16.21
N SER A 157 -14.54 32.52 -15.23
CA SER A 157 -13.81 32.53 -13.95
C SER A 157 -13.05 31.22 -13.69
N LEU A 158 -11.97 31.31 -12.91
CA LEU A 158 -11.23 30.14 -12.41
C LEU A 158 -12.00 29.58 -11.22
N SER A 159 -12.69 28.47 -11.43
CA SER A 159 -13.49 27.81 -10.42
C SER A 159 -13.53 26.30 -10.70
N PRO A 160 -13.44 25.43 -9.67
CA PRO A 160 -13.07 25.76 -8.29
C PRO A 160 -11.69 26.40 -8.18
N SER A 161 -11.52 27.24 -7.16
CA SER A 161 -10.23 27.92 -6.94
C SER A 161 -9.21 27.03 -6.24
N ILE A 162 -9.64 26.11 -5.36
CA ILE A 162 -8.75 25.17 -4.67
C ILE A 162 -8.41 24.01 -5.63
N ILE A 163 -7.14 23.63 -5.71
CA ILE A 163 -6.65 22.73 -6.77
C ILE A 163 -7.23 21.31 -6.66
N ASN A 164 -7.36 20.75 -5.45
CA ASN A 164 -7.99 19.44 -5.26
C ASN A 164 -9.49 19.45 -5.63
N GLU A 165 -10.20 20.55 -5.38
CA GLU A 165 -11.59 20.72 -5.80
C GLU A 165 -11.67 20.82 -7.33
N ALA A 166 -10.77 21.59 -7.96
CA ALA A 166 -10.67 21.69 -9.40
C ALA A 166 -10.43 20.31 -10.05
N LEU A 167 -9.50 19.53 -9.52
CA LEU A 167 -9.29 18.14 -9.97
C LEU A 167 -10.55 17.28 -9.81
N SER A 168 -11.27 17.44 -8.70
CA SER A 168 -12.48 16.66 -8.42
C SER A 168 -13.57 16.98 -9.43
N GLU A 169 -13.85 18.26 -9.68
CA GLU A 169 -14.82 18.70 -10.69
C GLU A 169 -14.39 18.30 -12.11
N LEU A 170 -13.10 18.39 -12.43
CA LEU A 170 -12.55 17.93 -13.71
C LEU A 170 -12.85 16.43 -13.96
N PHE A 171 -12.82 15.60 -12.92
CA PHE A 171 -13.18 14.18 -13.04
C PHE A 171 -14.69 13.90 -12.96
N LEU A 172 -15.52 14.90 -12.63
CA LEU A 172 -16.98 14.80 -12.62
C LEU A 172 -17.63 15.24 -13.92
N ILE A 173 -16.89 15.86 -14.85
CA ILE A 173 -17.41 16.21 -16.18
C ILE A 173 -17.80 14.96 -17.00
N GLU A 174 -18.54 15.20 -18.09
CA GLU A 174 -19.03 14.14 -18.98
C GLU A 174 -17.90 13.27 -19.56
N GLN A 175 -18.19 11.98 -19.73
CA GLN A 175 -17.19 10.96 -20.06
C GLN A 175 -16.45 11.20 -21.38
N ASP A 176 -17.08 11.89 -22.33
CA ASP A 176 -16.51 12.30 -23.62
C ASP A 176 -15.48 13.44 -23.49
N ARG A 177 -15.55 14.22 -22.41
CA ARG A 177 -14.64 15.34 -22.12
C ARG A 177 -13.65 15.05 -21.00
N ARG A 178 -13.92 14.02 -20.19
CA ARG A 178 -13.15 13.69 -18.98
C ARG A 178 -11.82 12.97 -19.30
N PRO A 179 -10.68 13.42 -18.74
CA PRO A 179 -9.43 12.69 -18.83
C PRO A 179 -9.41 11.47 -17.88
N PHE A 180 -8.65 10.43 -18.24
CA PHE A 180 -8.38 9.30 -17.36
C PHE A 180 -7.30 9.62 -16.32
N TYR A 181 -6.26 10.33 -16.77
CA TYR A 181 -5.12 10.72 -15.96
C TYR A 181 -4.98 12.24 -15.90
N VAL A 182 -4.50 12.74 -14.76
CA VAL A 182 -3.96 14.08 -14.63
C VAL A 182 -2.51 13.99 -14.14
N LEU A 183 -1.61 14.63 -14.89
CA LEU A 183 -0.23 14.88 -14.49
C LEU A 183 -0.14 16.31 -13.97
N LEU A 184 -0.09 16.48 -12.64
CA LEU A 184 -0.02 17.80 -12.01
C LEU A 184 1.42 18.10 -11.58
N LEU A 185 1.99 19.17 -12.16
CA LEU A 185 3.37 19.60 -11.91
C LEU A 185 3.43 20.70 -10.84
N ALA A 186 4.28 20.53 -9.83
CA ALA A 186 4.41 21.41 -8.67
C ALA A 186 5.87 21.74 -8.34
N GLY A 187 6.68 21.95 -9.37
CA GLY A 187 8.07 22.37 -9.31
C GLY A 187 9.00 21.28 -8.79
N SER A 188 9.07 21.14 -7.47
CA SER A 188 9.83 20.10 -6.78
C SER A 188 9.12 18.76 -6.72
N GLU A 189 7.81 18.76 -6.96
CA GLU A 189 6.92 17.61 -6.84
C GLU A 189 6.14 17.40 -8.13
N ILE A 190 5.80 16.14 -8.43
CA ILE A 190 4.90 15.77 -9.52
C ILE A 190 3.85 14.82 -8.98
N TYR A 191 2.59 14.99 -9.38
CA TYR A 191 1.48 14.14 -9.00
C TYR A 191 0.94 13.42 -10.23
N LEU A 192 0.76 12.11 -10.12
CA LEU A 192 0.01 11.32 -11.10
C LEU A 192 -1.29 10.87 -10.46
N ILE A 193 -2.40 11.27 -11.07
CA ILE A 193 -3.74 11.07 -10.54
C ILE A 193 -4.57 10.33 -11.59
N HIS A 194 -5.25 9.27 -11.19
CA HIS A 194 -6.20 8.52 -12.03
C HIS A 194 -7.63 8.76 -11.54
N TYR A 195 -8.58 8.96 -12.46
CA TYR A 195 -9.92 9.44 -12.11
C TYR A 195 -10.67 8.52 -11.12
N GLU A 196 -10.60 7.19 -11.27
CA GLU A 196 -11.28 6.26 -10.33
C GLU A 196 -10.60 6.20 -8.96
N LYS A 197 -9.28 6.41 -8.95
CA LYS A 197 -8.45 6.29 -7.75
C LYS A 197 -8.50 7.55 -6.91
N TRP A 198 -8.66 8.70 -7.55
CA TRP A 198 -8.79 9.99 -6.90
C TRP A 198 -9.90 10.01 -5.84
N PHE A 199 -11.10 9.53 -6.18
CA PHE A 199 -12.24 9.49 -5.25
C PHE A 199 -12.07 8.49 -4.09
N ARG A 200 -11.06 7.61 -4.15
CA ARG A 200 -10.65 6.72 -3.06
C ARG A 200 -9.53 7.32 -2.20
N GLY A 201 -9.07 8.54 -2.51
CA GLY A 201 -7.95 9.19 -1.86
C GLY A 201 -6.59 8.66 -2.32
N SER A 202 -6.52 8.01 -3.48
CA SER A 202 -5.30 7.34 -3.97
C SER A 202 -4.67 8.05 -5.17
N TYR A 203 -3.37 8.32 -5.10
CA TYR A 203 -2.57 8.97 -6.16
C TYR A 203 -1.08 8.72 -5.93
N LEU A 204 -0.24 8.97 -6.93
CA LEU A 204 1.21 8.91 -6.77
C LEU A 204 1.77 10.33 -6.67
N ARG A 205 2.72 10.53 -5.75
CA ARG A 205 3.52 11.75 -5.64
C ARG A 205 5.00 11.43 -5.84
N PHE A 206 5.70 12.27 -6.57
CA PHE A 206 7.10 12.11 -6.92
C PHE A 206 7.92 13.31 -6.47
N SER A 207 8.87 13.09 -5.57
CA SER A 207 9.83 14.10 -5.09
C SER A 207 11.06 14.13 -6.00
N LEU A 208 11.32 15.26 -6.65
CA LEU A 208 12.49 15.40 -7.51
C LEU A 208 13.80 15.39 -6.72
N GLU A 209 13.79 15.94 -5.50
CA GLU A 209 14.99 15.99 -4.65
C GLU A 209 15.41 14.58 -4.22
N ASP A 210 14.46 13.81 -3.70
CA ASP A 210 14.72 12.42 -3.32
C ASP A 210 15.14 11.59 -4.54
N LEU A 211 14.52 11.82 -5.70
CA LEU A 211 14.90 11.14 -6.94
C LEU A 211 16.38 11.41 -7.27
N PHE A 212 16.80 12.67 -7.29
CA PHE A 212 18.16 13.05 -7.65
C PHE A 212 19.21 12.59 -6.63
N ASP A 213 18.82 12.43 -5.37
CA ASP A 213 19.67 11.92 -4.31
C ASP A 213 19.79 10.39 -4.41
N GLU A 214 18.67 9.67 -4.46
CA GLU A 214 18.64 8.21 -4.58
C GLU A 214 19.27 7.72 -5.90
N ALA A 215 19.08 8.44 -7.02
CA ALA A 215 19.64 8.09 -8.31
C ALA A 215 21.18 8.21 -8.38
N THR A 216 21.80 8.85 -7.38
CA THR A 216 23.26 8.86 -7.23
C THR A 216 23.80 7.46 -6.89
N LEU A 217 23.03 6.68 -6.12
CA LEU A 217 23.36 5.30 -5.73
C LEU A 217 22.82 4.28 -6.75
N LYS A 218 21.59 4.49 -7.24
CA LYS A 218 20.92 3.57 -8.16
C LYS A 218 20.33 4.31 -9.35
N ARG A 219 21.10 4.37 -10.44
CA ARG A 219 20.72 5.13 -11.66
C ARG A 219 19.41 4.68 -12.29
N ASP A 220 18.99 3.43 -12.08
CA ASP A 220 17.74 2.87 -12.59
C ASP A 220 16.50 3.65 -12.13
N TYR A 221 16.59 4.45 -11.07
CA TYR A 221 15.49 5.32 -10.64
C TYR A 221 15.12 6.38 -11.68
N TYR A 222 16.05 6.83 -12.52
CA TYR A 222 15.73 7.72 -13.63
C TYR A 222 14.87 7.03 -14.70
N ALA A 223 15.18 5.79 -15.04
CA ALA A 223 14.36 5.00 -15.95
C ALA A 223 12.98 4.68 -15.33
N LEU A 224 12.92 4.34 -14.04
CA LEU A 224 11.64 4.14 -13.34
C LEU A 224 10.76 5.40 -13.38
N PHE A 225 11.34 6.56 -13.07
CA PHE A 225 10.67 7.85 -13.13
C PHE A 225 10.15 8.15 -14.55
N TYR A 226 10.95 7.85 -15.58
CA TYR A 226 10.51 7.99 -16.98
C TYR A 226 9.35 7.04 -17.32
N PHE A 227 9.42 5.76 -16.96
CA PHE A 227 8.38 4.80 -17.33
C PHE A 227 7.04 5.06 -16.64
N LEU A 228 7.03 5.67 -15.47
CA LEU A 228 5.77 5.98 -14.78
C LEU A 228 5.11 7.26 -15.32
N LEU A 229 5.88 8.19 -15.90
CA LEU A 229 5.42 9.55 -16.21
C LEU A 229 5.59 9.98 -17.67
N SER A 230 6.19 9.16 -18.53
CA SER A 230 6.40 9.53 -19.93
C SER A 230 5.09 9.56 -20.73
N LYS A 231 5.06 10.37 -21.79
CA LYS A 231 3.92 10.41 -22.73
C LYS A 231 3.57 9.04 -23.27
N GLU A 232 4.58 8.25 -23.61
CA GLU A 232 4.42 6.91 -24.16
C GLU A 232 3.81 5.93 -23.15
N ALA A 233 4.12 6.07 -21.86
CA ALA A 233 3.55 5.19 -20.84
C ALA A 233 2.12 5.57 -20.43
N LEU A 234 1.81 6.86 -20.42
CA LEU A 234 0.52 7.39 -19.94
C LEU A 234 -0.49 7.71 -21.03
N ALA A 235 -0.04 7.91 -22.27
CA ALA A 235 -0.89 8.20 -23.42
C ALA A 235 -0.24 7.67 -24.73
N PRO A 236 0.01 6.36 -24.85
CA PRO A 236 0.54 5.78 -26.08
C PRO A 236 -0.48 5.85 -27.23
N ASP A 237 0.05 5.91 -28.45
CA ASP A 237 -0.73 5.72 -29.69
C ASP A 237 -1.14 4.24 -29.90
N SER A 238 -0.50 3.31 -29.19
CA SER A 238 -0.85 1.87 -29.18
C SER A 238 -2.01 1.57 -28.22
N ASP A 239 -2.67 0.42 -28.38
CA ASP A 239 -3.81 0.04 -27.52
C ASP A 239 -3.40 -0.28 -26.07
N ILE A 240 -2.16 -0.70 -25.84
CA ILE A 240 -1.67 -1.18 -24.54
C ILE A 240 -0.98 -0.05 -23.77
N ILE A 241 -1.54 0.30 -22.61
CA ILE A 241 -0.97 1.28 -21.68
C ILE A 241 -0.21 0.53 -20.58
N LEU A 242 1.06 0.88 -20.38
CA LEU A 242 1.90 0.29 -19.33
C LEU A 242 1.24 0.45 -17.95
N MET A 243 0.73 1.65 -17.63
CA MET A 243 0.08 1.90 -16.34
C MET A 243 -1.16 1.03 -16.11
N ASP A 244 -1.96 0.75 -17.13
CA ASP A 244 -3.13 -0.12 -17.00
C ASP A 244 -2.70 -1.57 -16.70
N GLN A 245 -1.59 -2.02 -17.31
CA GLN A 245 -1.02 -3.35 -17.01
C GLN A 245 -0.47 -3.44 -15.59
N LEU A 246 0.23 -2.40 -15.12
CA LEU A 246 0.74 -2.34 -13.75
C LEU A 246 -0.41 -2.32 -12.74
N ASP A 247 -1.50 -1.62 -13.06
CA ASP A 247 -2.70 -1.60 -12.22
C ASP A 247 -3.39 -2.98 -12.17
N GLU A 248 -3.56 -3.62 -13.32
CA GLU A 248 -4.13 -4.97 -13.41
C GLU A 248 -3.29 -5.99 -12.62
N ASP A 249 -1.96 -5.93 -12.74
CA ASP A 249 -1.03 -6.78 -11.99
C ASP A 249 -1.08 -6.50 -10.49
N SER A 250 -1.20 -5.24 -10.09
CA SER A 250 -1.38 -4.85 -8.69
C SER A 250 -2.67 -5.45 -8.12
N HIS A 251 -3.79 -5.34 -8.85
CA HIS A 251 -5.05 -5.98 -8.48
C HIS A 251 -4.95 -7.51 -8.39
N LYS A 252 -4.28 -8.16 -9.35
CA LYS A 252 -4.04 -9.61 -9.33
C LYS A 252 -3.19 -10.02 -8.12
N SER A 253 -2.14 -9.27 -7.82
CA SER A 253 -1.26 -9.52 -6.68
C SER A 253 -2.02 -9.43 -5.36
N ALA A 254 -2.83 -8.38 -5.19
CA ALA A 254 -3.69 -8.20 -4.02
C ALA A 254 -4.72 -9.34 -3.86
N TYR A 255 -5.37 -9.75 -4.96
CA TYR A 255 -6.31 -10.86 -4.94
C TYR A 255 -5.63 -12.19 -4.59
N ALA A 256 -4.46 -12.47 -5.16
CA ALA A 256 -3.68 -13.68 -4.89
C ALA A 256 -3.29 -13.80 -3.41
N VAL A 257 -2.81 -12.71 -2.80
CA VAL A 257 -2.50 -12.68 -1.35
C VAL A 257 -3.72 -12.99 -0.50
N THR A 258 -4.90 -12.46 -0.88
CA THR A 258 -6.15 -12.71 -0.15
C THR A 258 -6.57 -14.18 -0.23
N GLN A 259 -6.43 -14.82 -1.39
CA GLN A 259 -6.73 -16.25 -1.56
C GLN A 259 -5.75 -17.14 -0.77
N ASP A 260 -4.45 -16.83 -0.83
CA ASP A 260 -3.43 -17.57 -0.09
C ASP A 260 -3.65 -17.47 1.42
N LEU A 261 -4.00 -16.29 1.92
CA LEU A 261 -4.33 -16.07 3.32
C LEU A 261 -5.58 -16.86 3.72
N LYS A 262 -6.65 -16.85 2.92
CA LYS A 262 -7.86 -17.65 3.18
C LYS A 262 -7.54 -19.14 3.30
N ALA A 263 -6.70 -19.66 2.40
CA ALA A 263 -6.26 -21.06 2.45
C ALA A 263 -5.40 -21.35 3.69
N GLY A 264 -4.48 -20.45 4.05
CA GLY A 264 -3.64 -20.57 5.26
C GLY A 264 -4.47 -20.56 6.55
N VAL A 265 -5.49 -19.70 6.62
CA VAL A 265 -6.42 -19.61 7.75
C VAL A 265 -7.23 -20.91 7.92
N ILE A 266 -7.76 -21.48 6.84
CA ILE A 266 -8.50 -22.77 6.91
C ILE A 266 -7.56 -23.86 7.43
N LYS A 267 -6.35 -23.93 6.91
CA LYS A 267 -5.36 -24.93 7.32
C LYS A 267 -4.96 -24.76 8.79
N ALA A 268 -4.84 -23.52 9.28
CA ALA A 268 -4.57 -23.22 10.67
C ALA A 268 -5.69 -23.70 11.60
N ILE A 269 -6.96 -23.52 11.19
CA ILE A 269 -8.12 -24.03 11.94
C ILE A 269 -8.08 -25.55 12.02
N GLU A 270 -7.77 -26.23 10.91
CA GLU A 270 -7.63 -27.68 10.90
C GLU A 270 -6.50 -28.16 11.82
N ASP A 271 -5.35 -27.48 11.80
CA ASP A 271 -4.20 -27.88 12.61
C ASP A 271 -4.45 -27.65 14.10
N LEU A 272 -5.15 -26.57 14.47
CA LEU A 272 -5.66 -26.36 15.82
C LEU A 272 -6.64 -27.47 16.23
N ALA A 273 -7.66 -27.74 15.42
CA ALA A 273 -8.66 -28.75 15.75
C ALA A 273 -8.03 -30.14 15.94
N ASN A 274 -7.14 -30.54 15.04
CA ASN A 274 -6.45 -31.83 15.11
C ASN A 274 -5.54 -31.93 16.34
N GLU A 275 -4.78 -30.89 16.65
CA GLU A 275 -3.89 -30.89 17.81
C GLU A 275 -4.66 -30.87 19.13
N ALA A 276 -5.81 -30.20 19.18
CA ALA A 276 -6.70 -30.23 20.34
C ALA A 276 -7.25 -31.63 20.61
N VAL A 277 -7.72 -32.32 19.56
CA VAL A 277 -8.16 -33.72 19.67
C VAL A 277 -7.02 -34.62 20.13
N TYR A 278 -5.83 -34.47 19.55
CA TYR A 278 -4.63 -35.22 19.98
C TYR A 278 -4.31 -34.99 21.46
N TYR A 279 -4.36 -33.74 21.92
CA TYR A 279 -4.08 -33.39 23.32
C TYR A 279 -5.08 -34.04 24.27
N LEU A 280 -6.38 -33.94 23.97
CA LEU A 280 -7.44 -34.57 24.77
C LEU A 280 -7.34 -36.11 24.78
N GLU A 281 -7.02 -36.72 23.65
CA GLU A 281 -6.77 -38.17 23.55
C GLU A 281 -5.58 -38.58 24.43
N SER A 282 -4.49 -37.81 24.42
CA SER A 282 -3.30 -38.09 25.24
C SER A 282 -3.56 -38.04 26.75
N LEU A 283 -4.59 -37.31 27.17
CA LEU A 283 -5.03 -37.20 28.56
C LEU A 283 -6.17 -38.17 28.91
N ASN A 284 -6.63 -39.01 27.97
CA ASN A 284 -7.86 -39.82 28.09
C ASN A 284 -9.10 -38.98 28.45
N GLN A 285 -9.18 -37.75 27.95
CA GLN A 285 -10.29 -36.82 28.18
C GLN A 285 -11.16 -36.59 26.94
N LEU A 286 -10.90 -37.33 25.86
CA LEU A 286 -11.69 -37.24 24.63
C LEU A 286 -13.11 -37.77 24.89
N CYS A 287 -14.10 -36.88 24.73
CA CYS A 287 -15.52 -37.22 24.78
C CYS A 287 -16.02 -37.70 23.41
N ASP A 288 -17.32 -38.04 23.32
CA ASP A 288 -17.95 -38.38 22.05
C ASP A 288 -17.79 -37.22 21.06
N LEU A 289 -17.27 -37.52 19.87
CA LEU A 289 -17.06 -36.57 18.77
C LEU A 289 -18.38 -36.29 18.04
N ASP A 290 -19.35 -35.74 18.77
CA ASP A 290 -20.66 -35.36 18.23
C ASP A 290 -20.60 -34.01 17.49
N ASP A 291 -21.70 -33.67 16.82
CA ASP A 291 -21.81 -32.40 16.09
C ASP A 291 -21.69 -31.18 17.02
N THR A 292 -22.08 -31.31 18.29
CA THR A 292 -21.97 -30.24 19.29
C THR A 292 -20.50 -29.93 19.60
N PHE A 293 -19.71 -30.96 19.90
CA PHE A 293 -18.28 -30.85 20.13
C PHE A 293 -17.56 -30.32 18.89
N ALA A 294 -17.91 -30.82 17.70
CA ALA A 294 -17.34 -30.35 16.44
C ALA A 294 -17.55 -28.85 16.23
N ASN A 295 -18.76 -28.35 16.49
CA ASN A 295 -19.08 -26.93 16.34
C ASN A 295 -18.36 -26.07 17.40
N ASN A 296 -18.36 -26.49 18.67
CA ASN A 296 -17.67 -25.76 19.73
C ASN A 296 -16.15 -25.69 19.48
N LEU A 297 -15.52 -26.80 19.06
CA LEU A 297 -14.11 -26.82 18.73
C LEU A 297 -13.79 -25.91 17.54
N LYS A 298 -14.63 -25.93 16.51
CA LYS A 298 -14.50 -25.06 15.34
C LYS A 298 -14.57 -23.58 15.75
N ASP A 299 -15.54 -23.20 16.58
CA ASP A 299 -15.75 -21.81 17.00
C ASP A 299 -14.58 -21.33 17.88
N ASP A 300 -14.07 -22.17 18.77
CA ASP A 300 -12.85 -21.86 19.52
C ASP A 300 -11.63 -21.68 18.60
N CYS A 301 -11.45 -22.57 17.62
CA CYS A 301 -10.35 -22.45 16.65
C CYS A 301 -10.47 -21.14 15.86
N LEU A 302 -11.68 -20.74 15.47
CA LEU A 302 -11.94 -19.46 14.81
C LEU A 302 -11.57 -18.28 15.70
N ILE A 303 -11.93 -18.32 16.99
CA ILE A 303 -11.55 -17.28 17.96
C ILE A 303 -10.02 -17.15 18.03
N ILE A 304 -9.30 -18.26 18.14
CA ILE A 304 -7.83 -18.25 18.20
C ILE A 304 -7.22 -17.67 16.92
N VAL A 305 -7.71 -18.07 15.75
CA VAL A 305 -7.21 -17.51 14.47
C VAL A 305 -7.54 -16.02 14.34
N TYR A 306 -8.71 -15.57 14.79
CA TYR A 306 -9.05 -14.15 14.83
C TYR A 306 -8.16 -13.34 15.77
N ARG A 307 -7.77 -13.90 16.93
CA ARG A 307 -6.78 -13.25 17.80
C ARG A 307 -5.44 -13.07 17.08
N LEU A 308 -4.98 -14.08 16.34
CA LEU A 308 -3.74 -13.99 15.56
C LEU A 308 -3.85 -12.94 14.46
N LEU A 309 -4.92 -12.96 13.67
CA LEU A 309 -5.14 -11.98 12.59
C LEU A 309 -5.22 -10.55 13.15
N PHE A 310 -5.87 -10.38 14.31
CA PHE A 310 -5.90 -9.09 15.01
C PHE A 310 -4.50 -8.61 15.38
N LEU A 311 -3.67 -9.48 15.98
CA LEU A 311 -2.30 -9.14 16.36
C LEU A 311 -1.44 -8.81 15.13
N PHE A 312 -1.48 -9.63 14.07
CA PHE A 312 -0.77 -9.35 12.82
C PHE A 312 -1.15 -7.98 12.25
N TYR A 313 -2.45 -7.66 12.25
CA TYR A 313 -2.95 -6.39 11.74
C TYR A 313 -2.51 -5.21 12.61
N ALA A 314 -2.70 -5.31 13.94
CA ALA A 314 -2.35 -4.27 14.89
C ALA A 314 -0.84 -3.99 14.93
N GLU A 315 0.02 -5.01 14.86
CA GLU A 315 1.47 -4.83 14.84
C GLU A 315 1.97 -4.23 13.51
N SER A 316 1.29 -4.53 12.41
CA SER A 316 1.67 -4.00 11.10
C SER A 316 1.32 -2.53 10.88
N ARG A 317 0.51 -1.93 11.77
CA ARG A 317 -0.01 -0.55 11.67
C ARG A 317 0.29 0.25 12.94
N PRO A 318 1.55 0.67 13.16
CA PRO A 318 1.94 1.42 14.35
C PRO A 318 1.15 2.72 14.55
N GLU A 319 0.64 3.32 13.46
CA GLU A 319 -0.19 4.52 13.47
C GLU A 319 -1.54 4.36 14.20
N LEU A 320 -2.01 3.13 14.40
CA LEU A 320 -3.24 2.86 15.16
C LEU A 320 -3.01 2.91 16.68
N GLU A 321 -1.75 2.87 17.13
CA GLU A 321 -1.35 2.89 18.55
C GLU A 321 -2.07 1.85 19.42
N ILE A 322 -2.43 0.70 18.83
CA ILE A 322 -3.08 -0.43 19.53
C ILE A 322 -2.04 -1.19 20.36
N LEU A 323 -0.88 -1.47 19.74
CA LEU A 323 0.23 -2.19 20.34
C LEU A 323 1.50 -1.31 20.31
N PRO A 324 2.36 -1.37 21.34
CA PRO A 324 3.55 -0.53 21.45
C PRO A 324 4.71 -1.12 20.63
N THR A 325 4.53 -1.22 19.31
CA THR A 325 5.53 -1.81 18.39
C THR A 325 6.84 -1.03 18.32
N ASN A 326 6.84 0.25 18.73
CA ASN A 326 8.03 1.08 18.83
C ASN A 326 8.86 0.83 20.11
N ASP A 327 8.39 -0.01 21.04
CA ASP A 327 9.10 -0.34 22.27
C ASP A 327 9.88 -1.66 22.13
N GLU A 328 11.19 -1.62 22.35
CA GLU A 328 12.06 -2.78 22.16
C GLU A 328 11.71 -3.97 23.08
N VAL A 329 11.15 -3.72 24.27
CA VAL A 329 10.79 -4.78 25.22
C VAL A 329 9.57 -5.54 24.70
N TYR A 330 8.58 -4.81 24.19
CA TYR A 330 7.43 -5.43 23.53
C TYR A 330 7.88 -6.20 22.27
N GLU A 331 8.66 -5.54 21.41
CA GLU A 331 9.12 -6.10 20.13
C GLU A 331 9.86 -7.44 20.33
N LYS A 332 10.80 -7.50 21.27
CA LYS A 332 11.63 -8.71 21.47
C LYS A 332 10.98 -9.76 22.37
N GLY A 333 10.13 -9.33 23.30
CA GLY A 333 9.58 -10.21 24.35
C GLY A 333 8.20 -10.78 24.05
N TYR A 334 7.38 -10.03 23.30
CA TYR A 334 5.96 -10.32 23.13
C TYR A 334 5.50 -10.32 21.68
N SER A 335 6.14 -9.57 20.78
CA SER A 335 5.59 -9.38 19.44
C SER A 335 5.34 -10.69 18.68
N LEU A 336 4.26 -10.69 17.91
CA LEU A 336 3.99 -11.78 16.98
C LEU A 336 5.08 -11.82 15.89
N GLU A 337 5.63 -10.66 15.51
CA GLU A 337 6.78 -10.55 14.61
C GLU A 337 7.99 -11.38 15.08
N MET A 338 8.29 -11.41 16.37
CA MET A 338 9.34 -12.29 16.91
C MET A 338 9.03 -13.78 16.68
N LEU A 339 7.77 -14.18 16.83
CA LEU A 339 7.36 -15.57 16.57
C LEU A 339 7.41 -15.90 15.07
N ARG A 340 7.16 -14.92 14.19
CA ARG A 340 7.35 -15.09 12.74
C ARG A 340 8.81 -15.33 12.39
N ASP A 341 9.76 -14.65 13.02
CA ASP A 341 11.18 -14.90 12.77
C ASP A 341 11.61 -16.35 13.07
N LEU A 342 10.82 -17.06 13.89
CA LEU A 342 11.01 -18.48 14.22
C LEU A 342 10.24 -19.44 13.30
N GLU A 343 9.43 -18.98 12.36
CA GLU A 343 8.48 -19.78 11.57
C GLU A 343 9.15 -20.79 10.62
N GLN A 344 10.39 -20.55 10.20
CA GLN A 344 11.18 -21.45 9.35
C GLN A 344 12.42 -22.00 10.06
N VAL A 345 12.62 -21.68 11.34
CA VAL A 345 13.78 -22.13 12.10
C VAL A 345 13.65 -23.63 12.38
N PRO A 346 14.61 -24.48 11.97
CA PRO A 346 14.49 -25.92 12.14
C PRO A 346 14.42 -26.35 13.62
N LEU A 347 13.35 -27.06 14.00
CA LEU A 347 13.21 -27.68 15.33
C LEU A 347 13.96 -29.03 15.34
N GLN A 348 15.25 -29.01 15.72
CA GLN A 348 16.13 -30.18 15.59
C GLN A 348 15.92 -31.28 16.66
N SER A 349 15.44 -30.92 17.86
CA SER A 349 15.25 -31.88 18.96
C SER A 349 13.77 -32.18 19.23
N ASP A 350 13.48 -33.36 19.79
CA ASP A 350 12.10 -33.72 20.16
C ASP A 350 11.52 -32.79 21.23
N SER A 351 12.36 -32.31 22.16
CA SER A 351 11.95 -31.32 23.16
C SER A 351 11.62 -29.96 22.51
N ALA A 352 12.37 -29.54 21.49
CA ALA A 352 12.05 -28.33 20.74
C ALA A 352 10.75 -28.47 19.93
N LYS A 353 10.49 -29.64 19.34
CA LYS A 353 9.27 -29.92 18.58
C LYS A 353 8.02 -30.01 19.46
N ASN A 354 8.10 -30.76 20.55
CA ASN A 354 6.96 -31.09 21.41
C ASN A 354 6.82 -30.16 22.63
N GLY A 355 7.70 -29.16 22.77
CA GLY A 355 7.57 -28.11 23.80
C GLY A 355 6.41 -27.15 23.51
N TYR A 356 6.24 -26.16 24.40
CA TYR A 356 5.09 -25.24 24.41
C TYR A 356 5.48 -23.76 24.36
N PHE A 357 6.71 -23.44 23.93
CA PHE A 357 7.22 -22.06 23.87
C PHE A 357 6.31 -21.12 23.07
N PHE A 358 5.91 -21.52 21.85
CA PHE A 358 5.01 -20.69 21.03
C PHE A 358 3.65 -20.50 21.69
N HIS A 359 3.10 -21.56 22.28
CA HIS A 359 1.82 -21.52 22.97
C HIS A 359 1.88 -20.56 24.17
N ASP A 360 2.86 -20.75 25.05
CA ASP A 360 3.00 -19.92 26.24
C ASP A 360 3.25 -18.44 25.87
N SER A 361 3.99 -18.17 24.78
CA SER A 361 4.21 -16.81 24.26
C SER A 361 2.91 -16.18 23.75
N LEU A 362 2.15 -16.89 22.91
CA LEU A 362 0.87 -16.38 22.37
C LEU A 362 -0.15 -16.08 23.47
N TRP A 363 -0.28 -16.96 24.46
CA TRP A 363 -1.21 -16.73 25.58
C TRP A 363 -0.78 -15.56 26.46
N GLN A 364 0.52 -15.30 26.62
CA GLN A 364 0.99 -14.09 27.29
C GLN A 364 0.54 -12.83 26.55
N VAL A 365 0.67 -12.79 25.23
CA VAL A 365 0.24 -11.64 24.42
C VAL A 365 -1.28 -11.49 24.43
N PHE A 366 -2.04 -12.58 24.32
CA PHE A 366 -3.50 -12.53 24.44
C PHE A 366 -3.94 -11.97 25.80
N SER A 367 -3.31 -12.41 26.89
CA SER A 367 -3.58 -11.86 28.22
C SER A 367 -3.14 -10.41 28.36
N LEU A 368 -2.05 -10.00 27.70
CA LEU A 368 -1.55 -8.63 27.71
C LEU A 368 -2.54 -7.67 27.02
N VAL A 369 -3.10 -8.09 25.88
CA VAL A 369 -4.12 -7.34 25.13
C VAL A 369 -5.45 -7.31 25.88
N SER A 370 -5.86 -8.43 26.45
CA SER A 370 -7.12 -8.56 27.20
C SER A 370 -7.15 -7.67 28.45
N LYS A 371 -6.08 -7.71 29.26
CA LYS A 371 -6.03 -7.04 30.56
C LYS A 371 -5.42 -5.64 30.51
N GLY A 372 -4.72 -5.31 29.43
CA GLY A 372 -3.85 -4.14 29.37
C GLY A 372 -2.60 -4.29 30.23
N TYR A 373 -1.69 -3.33 30.12
CA TYR A 373 -0.45 -3.26 30.88
C TYR A 373 -0.02 -1.82 31.13
N ASN A 374 0.28 -1.50 32.39
CA ASN A 374 0.61 -0.14 32.88
C ASN A 374 -0.42 0.94 32.50
N GLU A 375 -1.67 0.55 32.27
CA GLU A 375 -2.74 1.48 31.94
C GLU A 375 -2.99 2.42 33.13
N GLY A 376 -2.73 3.71 32.93
CA GLY A 376 -2.86 4.74 33.97
C GLY A 376 -1.73 4.79 35.00
N THR A 377 -0.70 3.96 34.90
CA THR A 377 0.46 3.90 35.81
C THR A 377 1.78 4.05 35.04
N ALA A 378 1.91 5.15 34.30
CA ALA A 378 3.10 5.43 33.51
C ALA A 378 4.33 5.66 34.42
N THR A 379 5.20 4.67 34.54
CA THR A 379 6.59 4.89 34.93
C THR A 379 7.43 5.03 33.65
N THR A 380 8.44 5.88 33.66
CA THR A 380 9.26 6.28 32.48
C THR A 380 10.10 5.16 31.85
N ARG A 381 9.92 3.88 32.26
CA ARG A 381 10.77 2.76 31.84
C ARG A 381 10.01 1.51 31.37
N SER A 382 8.69 1.58 31.23
CA SER A 382 7.88 0.42 30.82
C SER A 382 6.86 0.81 29.74
N PHE A 383 6.66 -0.06 28.76
CA PHE A 383 5.65 0.14 27.73
C PHE A 383 4.23 0.11 28.30
N ILE A 384 3.28 0.64 27.51
CA ILE A 384 1.87 0.71 27.85
C ILE A 384 1.09 -0.07 26.79
N VAL A 385 0.17 -0.92 27.25
CA VAL A 385 -0.83 -1.58 26.39
C VAL A 385 -2.20 -1.22 26.96
N LYS A 386 -3.06 -0.64 26.12
CA LYS A 386 -4.46 -0.37 26.51
C LYS A 386 -5.21 -1.69 26.55
N HIS A 387 -6.03 -1.92 27.57
CA HIS A 387 -6.91 -3.08 27.56
C HIS A 387 -7.89 -2.98 26.37
N ILE A 388 -8.21 -4.13 25.79
CA ILE A 388 -9.22 -4.26 24.75
C ILE A 388 -10.40 -5.05 25.30
N ASP A 389 -11.49 -4.36 25.59
CA ASP A 389 -12.76 -4.97 25.97
C ASP A 389 -13.44 -5.57 24.74
N SER A 390 -13.00 -6.79 24.38
CA SER A 390 -13.54 -7.54 23.26
C SER A 390 -13.79 -8.99 23.68
N PRO A 391 -14.98 -9.55 23.37
CA PRO A 391 -15.25 -10.98 23.45
C PRO A 391 -14.17 -11.88 22.84
N LEU A 392 -13.44 -11.35 21.86
CA LEU A 392 -12.40 -12.09 21.17
C LEU A 392 -11.28 -12.52 22.13
N PHE A 393 -10.92 -11.69 23.11
CA PHE A 393 -9.82 -11.92 24.05
C PHE A 393 -10.28 -12.39 25.43
N ASP A 394 -11.52 -12.87 25.52
CA ASP A 394 -12.11 -13.45 26.72
C ASP A 394 -11.93 -14.97 26.71
N ASP A 395 -11.01 -15.47 27.52
CA ASP A 395 -10.69 -16.91 27.61
C ASP A 395 -11.83 -17.73 28.23
N GLU A 396 -12.77 -17.11 28.96
CA GLU A 396 -13.92 -17.82 29.54
C GLU A 396 -14.95 -18.24 28.49
N ARG A 397 -14.84 -17.69 27.27
CA ARG A 397 -15.70 -18.04 26.13
C ARG A 397 -15.21 -19.25 25.34
N LEU A 398 -14.01 -19.75 25.62
CA LEU A 398 -13.50 -20.96 24.98
C LEU A 398 -14.15 -22.18 25.62
N HIS A 399 -14.80 -23.02 24.82
CA HIS A 399 -15.54 -24.19 25.30
C HIS A 399 -14.67 -25.45 25.41
N VAL A 400 -13.81 -25.67 24.43
CA VAL A 400 -12.98 -26.86 24.24
C VAL A 400 -11.51 -26.53 24.43
N LEU A 401 -11.03 -25.41 23.86
CA LEU A 401 -9.62 -25.04 23.87
C LEU A 401 -9.14 -24.47 25.20
N GLN A 402 -10.04 -24.26 26.16
CA GLN A 402 -9.67 -23.77 27.49
C GLN A 402 -8.75 -24.79 28.19
N GLY A 403 -7.49 -24.39 28.43
CA GLY A 403 -6.48 -25.23 29.09
C GLY A 403 -5.78 -26.24 28.18
N ILE A 404 -6.08 -26.28 26.88
CA ILE A 404 -5.36 -27.11 25.90
C ILE A 404 -4.05 -26.43 25.53
N LYS A 405 -2.95 -27.21 25.49
CA LYS A 405 -1.64 -26.75 25.02
C LYS A 405 -1.27 -27.37 23.69
N PHE A 406 -0.79 -26.54 22.77
CA PHE A 406 -0.39 -26.97 21.43
C PHE A 406 1.14 -27.03 21.30
N ARG A 407 1.65 -28.10 20.70
CA ARG A 407 3.10 -28.30 20.53
C ARG A 407 3.71 -27.27 19.57
N ASN A 408 4.98 -26.95 19.78
CA ASN A 408 5.73 -25.96 19.01
C ASN A 408 5.68 -26.21 17.49
N PHE A 409 5.80 -27.45 17.02
CA PHE A 409 5.78 -27.70 15.57
C PHE A 409 4.43 -27.39 14.92
N ILE A 410 3.32 -27.52 15.67
CA ILE A 410 1.98 -27.15 15.19
C ILE A 410 1.86 -25.63 15.13
N TRP A 411 2.25 -24.94 16.20
CA TRP A 411 2.26 -23.47 16.19
C TRP A 411 3.16 -22.88 15.12
N GLN A 412 4.34 -23.46 14.94
CA GLN A 412 5.26 -23.04 13.90
C GLN A 412 4.61 -23.19 12.51
N ASP A 413 3.92 -24.30 12.23
CA ASP A 413 3.22 -24.50 10.96
C ASP A 413 2.06 -23.49 10.81
N ILE A 414 1.25 -23.27 11.84
CA ILE A 414 0.17 -22.28 11.84
C ILE A 414 0.70 -20.87 11.54
N ILE A 415 1.73 -20.42 12.28
CA ILE A 415 2.34 -19.10 12.08
C ILE A 415 2.95 -19.01 10.68
N CYS A 416 3.56 -20.09 10.18
CA CYS A 416 4.10 -20.16 8.83
C CYS A 416 3.03 -20.06 7.75
N GLN A 417 1.84 -20.63 7.97
CA GLN A 417 0.70 -20.58 7.05
C GLN A 417 0.05 -19.18 7.01
N LEU A 418 0.02 -18.48 8.15
CA LEU A 418 -0.50 -17.12 8.25
C LEU A 418 0.54 -16.07 7.80
N SER A 419 1.83 -16.36 7.95
CA SER A 419 2.89 -15.39 7.65
C SER A 419 3.36 -15.39 6.21
N LEU A 420 3.17 -16.48 5.46
CA LEU A 420 3.78 -16.69 4.16
C LEU A 420 2.79 -17.20 3.12
N SER A 421 2.94 -16.72 1.88
CA SER A 421 2.19 -17.16 0.71
C SER A 421 2.28 -18.68 0.49
N GLN A 422 1.34 -19.23 -0.28
CA GLN A 422 1.32 -20.66 -0.59
C GLN A 422 2.58 -21.07 -1.36
N LYS A 423 3.03 -22.31 -1.12
CA LYS A 423 4.24 -22.85 -1.75
C LYS A 423 3.97 -23.15 -3.22
N GLN A 424 4.60 -22.39 -4.13
CA GLN A 424 4.53 -22.61 -5.57
C GLN A 424 5.84 -23.24 -6.08
N ARG A 425 5.74 -24.15 -7.06
CA ARG A 425 6.91 -24.86 -7.62
C ARG A 425 7.86 -23.85 -8.28
N GLY A 426 9.10 -23.78 -7.79
CA GLY A 426 10.15 -22.91 -8.33
C GLY A 426 10.10 -21.44 -7.87
N ARG A 427 9.19 -21.07 -6.95
CA ARG A 427 9.09 -19.70 -6.41
C ARG A 427 9.27 -19.71 -4.90
N ALA A 428 10.04 -18.76 -4.38
CA ALA A 428 10.16 -18.55 -2.93
C ALA A 428 8.80 -18.11 -2.35
N ARG A 429 8.51 -18.51 -1.10
CA ARG A 429 7.30 -18.04 -0.41
C ARG A 429 7.50 -16.57 -0.04
N GLY A 430 6.55 -15.72 -0.41
CA GLY A 430 6.55 -14.31 -0.04
C GLY A 430 5.94 -14.11 1.34
N ARG A 431 6.45 -13.17 2.13
CA ARG A 431 5.87 -12.81 3.43
C ARG A 431 4.61 -11.97 3.23
N ILE A 432 3.52 -12.35 3.89
CA ILE A 432 2.26 -11.62 3.85
C ILE A 432 2.44 -10.35 4.69
N SER A 433 2.20 -9.20 4.07
CA SER A 433 2.18 -7.90 4.76
C SER A 433 0.75 -7.57 5.15
N TYR A 434 0.47 -7.60 6.45
CA TYR A 434 -0.85 -7.26 6.98
C TYR A 434 -1.14 -5.76 6.99
N ALA A 435 -0.11 -4.91 6.90
CA ALA A 435 -0.27 -3.47 6.74
C ALA A 435 -1.02 -3.15 5.44
N ASN A 436 -0.78 -4.00 4.44
CA ASN A 436 -1.15 -3.83 3.03
C ASN A 436 -2.51 -4.45 2.70
N LEU A 437 -3.15 -5.11 3.68
CA LEU A 437 -4.46 -5.72 3.51
C LEU A 437 -5.54 -4.67 3.75
N GLY A 438 -6.26 -4.31 2.68
CA GLY A 438 -7.39 -3.41 2.77
C GLY A 438 -8.55 -4.01 3.58
N ILE A 439 -9.41 -3.16 4.14
CA ILE A 439 -10.58 -3.60 4.95
C ILE A 439 -11.45 -4.62 4.18
N ASN A 440 -11.66 -4.41 2.88
CA ASN A 440 -12.44 -5.32 2.04
C ASN A 440 -11.78 -6.69 1.87
N GLN A 441 -10.44 -6.75 1.82
CA GLN A 441 -9.70 -8.00 1.69
C GLN A 441 -9.76 -8.80 2.99
N LEU A 442 -9.52 -8.12 4.12
CA LEU A 442 -9.68 -8.72 5.45
C LEU A 442 -11.13 -9.21 5.63
N GLY A 443 -12.11 -8.38 5.29
CA GLY A 443 -13.54 -8.71 5.29
C GLY A 443 -13.86 -9.98 4.50
N SER A 444 -13.29 -10.13 3.30
CA SER A 444 -13.50 -11.34 2.49
C SER A 444 -12.91 -12.62 3.11
N VAL A 445 -11.84 -12.50 3.91
CA VAL A 445 -11.29 -13.61 4.69
C VAL A 445 -12.26 -13.97 5.82
N TYR A 446 -12.76 -12.98 6.57
CA TYR A 446 -13.77 -13.18 7.62
C TYR A 446 -15.07 -13.81 7.09
N GLU A 447 -15.60 -13.30 5.99
CA GLU A 447 -16.82 -13.85 5.34
C GLU A 447 -16.60 -15.30 4.88
N GLY A 448 -15.42 -15.58 4.32
CA GLY A 448 -15.04 -16.93 3.92
C GLY A 448 -15.06 -17.91 5.09
N LEU A 449 -14.65 -17.47 6.28
CA LEU A 449 -14.61 -18.30 7.48
C LEU A 449 -16.00 -18.61 8.04
N LEU A 450 -16.93 -17.65 7.99
CA LEU A 450 -18.31 -17.84 8.42
C LEU A 450 -19.03 -18.94 7.62
N SER A 451 -18.62 -19.16 6.36
CA SER A 451 -19.18 -20.23 5.51
C SER A 451 -18.64 -21.64 5.81
N TYR A 452 -17.58 -21.77 6.63
CA TYR A 452 -16.92 -23.05 6.89
C TYR A 452 -17.73 -23.92 7.86
N LYS A 453 -17.90 -25.20 7.56
CA LYS A 453 -18.52 -26.20 8.44
C LYS A 453 -17.49 -27.28 8.78
N GLY A 454 -17.25 -27.49 10.08
CA GLY A 454 -16.39 -28.56 10.56
C GLY A 454 -17.14 -29.89 10.61
N PHE A 455 -16.46 -30.98 10.27
CA PHE A 455 -16.95 -32.34 10.47
C PHE A 455 -15.77 -33.26 10.79
N PHE A 456 -15.99 -34.29 11.61
CA PHE A 456 -14.98 -35.32 11.85
C PHE A 456 -15.06 -36.41 10.78
N CYS A 457 -13.92 -36.77 10.20
CA CYS A 457 -13.82 -37.91 9.30
C CYS A 457 -13.71 -39.21 10.11
N GLY A 458 -14.62 -40.17 9.88
CA GLY A 458 -14.66 -41.48 10.57
C GLY A 458 -13.51 -42.45 10.23
N GLY A 459 -12.35 -41.97 9.77
CA GLY A 459 -11.18 -42.78 9.45
C GLY A 459 -9.88 -41.97 9.41
N ARG A 460 -8.74 -42.63 9.75
CA ARG A 460 -7.40 -42.02 9.63
C ARG A 460 -7.12 -41.64 8.18
N LEU A 461 -7.08 -40.34 7.88
CA LEU A 461 -6.58 -39.82 6.62
C LEU A 461 -5.05 -39.92 6.62
N TYR A 462 -4.50 -40.90 5.88
CA TYR A 462 -3.08 -40.88 5.55
C TYR A 462 -2.84 -39.73 4.57
N ARG A 463 -2.06 -38.73 4.99
CA ARG A 463 -1.55 -37.67 4.11
C ARG A 463 -0.66 -38.33 3.07
N GLY A 464 -1.20 -38.60 1.88
CA GLY A 464 -0.43 -39.16 0.78
C GLY A 464 0.72 -38.23 0.45
N GLU A 465 1.96 -38.69 0.67
CA GLU A 465 3.11 -38.15 -0.02
C GLU A 465 2.82 -38.26 -1.51
N LYS A 466 2.64 -37.12 -2.18
CA LYS A 466 2.61 -37.11 -3.64
C LYS A 466 4.00 -37.52 -4.11
N GLY A 467 4.07 -38.73 -4.68
CA GLY A 467 5.26 -39.29 -5.28
C GLY A 467 5.85 -38.41 -6.38
N GLN A 468 7.19 -38.40 -6.38
CA GLN A 468 8.19 -38.10 -7.42
C GLN A 468 7.84 -37.11 -8.54
#